data_AF-A0A6N9TXY1-F1
#
_entry.id   AF-A0A6N9TXY1-F1
#
_cell.length_a   1.000
_cell.length_b   1.000
_cell.length_c   1.000
_cell.angle_alpha   90.00
_cell.angle_beta   90.00
_cell.angle_gamma   90.00
#
_symmetry.space_group_name_H-M   'P 1'
#
loop_
_entity.id
_entity.type
_entity.pdbx_description
1 polymer ?
#
loop_
_entity_poly.entity_id
_entity_poly.type
_entity_poly.pdbx_seq_one_letter_code
_entity_poly.pdbx_strand_id
1 'polypeptide(L)'
;MRTRTTTAVVAAGLLLAALTACGTETAGAEPATSPSLSEEELTGLPDTTPQQEAAFVAALDSIDKDIAHGDADKAVGRGRNQCRTIHDWPDDEAKQIDQAAQRFTSPKHPDARAPETAEKINAAAHAHLCPAF
;
A
#
# COMPACT_ATOMS: atom_id res chain seq x y z
N MET A 1 15.35 -41.99 27.05
CA MET A 1 14.43 -42.24 28.18
C MET A 1 13.40 -41.11 28.16
N ARG A 2 12.23 -41.30 27.53
CA ARG A 2 10.94 -41.74 28.13
C ARG A 2 10.55 -41.00 29.41
N THR A 3 9.58 -40.08 29.26
CA THR A 3 8.43 -39.81 30.18
C THR A 3 7.56 -38.75 29.48
N ARG A 4 6.47 -39.04 28.76
CA ARG A 4 5.12 -39.55 29.12
C ARG A 4 4.31 -38.63 30.05
N THR A 5 3.28 -38.01 29.44
CA THR A 5 1.85 -37.90 29.85
C THR A 5 1.47 -37.26 31.19
N THR A 6 0.49 -36.33 31.15
CA THR A 6 -0.82 -36.47 31.83
C THR A 6 -1.84 -35.36 31.48
N THR A 7 -3.07 -35.81 31.24
CA THR A 7 -4.37 -35.12 31.10
C THR A 7 -5.07 -34.92 32.45
N ALA A 8 -5.91 -33.87 32.60
CA ALA A 8 -7.10 -33.80 33.49
C ALA A 8 -7.87 -32.48 33.19
N VAL A 9 -9.06 -32.43 32.56
CA VAL A 9 -10.45 -32.75 32.99
C VAL A 9 -11.14 -31.67 33.87
N VAL A 10 -12.02 -30.88 33.21
CA VAL A 10 -13.42 -30.45 33.50
C VAL A 10 -13.84 -29.92 34.90
N ALA A 11 -14.50 -28.74 34.91
CA ALA A 11 -15.85 -28.45 35.49
C ALA A 11 -16.06 -26.91 35.66
N ALA A 12 -16.99 -26.28 34.94
CA ALA A 12 -18.40 -26.01 35.28
C ALA A 12 -18.64 -24.66 35.99
N GLY A 13 -19.53 -23.82 35.43
CA GLY A 13 -19.99 -22.58 36.06
C GLY A 13 -21.07 -21.86 35.25
N LEU A 14 -22.32 -21.94 35.73
CA LEU A 14 -23.53 -21.29 35.21
C LEU A 14 -23.51 -19.76 35.36
N LEU A 15 -24.20 -19.02 34.49
CA LEU A 15 -25.36 -18.14 34.80
C LEU A 15 -25.67 -17.13 33.67
N LEU A 16 -26.97 -16.90 33.48
CA LEU A 16 -27.61 -16.06 32.47
C LEU A 16 -27.40 -14.55 32.67
N ALA A 17 -27.34 -13.77 31.59
CA ALA A 17 -27.86 -12.40 31.54
C ALA A 17 -28.14 -11.89 30.10
N ALA A 18 -29.41 -11.57 29.87
CA ALA A 18 -30.04 -10.53 29.07
C ALA A 18 -29.37 -9.86 27.84
N LEU A 19 -30.21 -9.78 26.80
CA LEU A 19 -30.26 -8.92 25.61
C LEU A 19 -29.44 -7.61 25.65
N THR A 20 -28.61 -7.43 24.63
CA THR A 20 -28.56 -6.19 23.84
C THR A 20 -28.30 -6.54 22.38
N ALA A 21 -29.21 -6.11 21.50
CA ALA A 21 -28.98 -6.09 20.06
C ALA A 21 -27.68 -5.34 19.75
N CYS A 22 -26.73 -6.02 19.09
CA CYS A 22 -25.56 -5.38 18.51
C CYS A 22 -25.37 -6.00 17.12
N GLY A 23 -25.88 -5.28 16.11
CA GLY A 23 -25.42 -5.48 14.75
C GLY A 23 -23.99 -5.00 14.62
N THR A 24 -23.32 -5.49 13.56
CA THR A 24 -22.00 -5.08 13.11
C THR A 24 -20.84 -5.62 13.96
N GLU A 25 -20.45 -6.85 13.65
CA GLU A 25 -19.03 -7.25 13.70
C GLU A 25 -18.49 -7.08 12.27
N THR A 26 -18.22 -5.83 11.89
CA THR A 26 -17.22 -5.58 10.84
C THR A 26 -15.89 -5.73 11.55
N ALA A 27 -15.23 -6.86 11.31
CA ALA A 27 -13.83 -7.04 11.63
C ALA A 27 -13.08 -5.81 11.11
N GLY A 28 -12.54 -5.03 12.06
CA GLY A 28 -11.73 -3.87 11.76
C GLY A 28 -10.58 -4.32 10.89
N ALA A 29 -10.64 -3.97 9.61
CA ALA A 29 -9.44 -3.89 8.80
C ALA A 29 -8.60 -2.79 9.43
N GLU A 30 -7.49 -3.17 10.08
CA GLU A 30 -6.41 -2.22 10.38
C GLU A 30 -6.12 -1.46 9.08
N PRO A 31 -6.18 -0.12 9.07
CA PRO A 31 -5.78 0.62 7.89
C PRO A 31 -4.31 0.29 7.67
N ALA A 32 -4.02 -0.42 6.57
CA ALA A 32 -2.67 -0.52 6.06
C ALA A 32 -2.22 0.90 5.69
N THR A 33 -1.67 1.60 6.68
CA THR A 33 -0.99 2.89 6.55
C THR A 33 0.15 2.65 5.57
N SER A 34 -0.12 2.93 4.30
CA SER A 34 0.98 3.23 3.40
C SER A 34 1.58 4.54 3.91
N PRO A 35 2.90 4.62 4.13
CA PRO A 35 3.50 5.82 4.67
C PRO A 35 3.22 6.98 3.70
N SER A 36 2.41 7.93 4.16
CA SER A 36 2.41 9.27 3.59
C SER A 36 3.73 9.91 3.99
N LEU A 37 4.44 10.50 3.02
CA LEU A 37 5.73 11.13 3.27
C LEU A 37 5.57 12.31 4.25
N SER A 38 6.48 12.45 5.22
CA SER A 38 6.57 13.66 6.04
C SER A 38 7.14 14.82 5.24
N GLU A 39 6.98 16.06 5.71
CA GLU A 39 7.53 17.26 5.01
C GLU A 39 9.04 17.18 4.77
N GLU A 40 9.80 16.61 5.71
CA GLU A 40 11.25 16.35 5.51
C GLU A 40 11.52 15.41 4.34
N GLU A 41 10.70 14.36 4.17
CA GLU A 41 10.80 13.37 3.09
C GLU A 41 10.41 13.95 1.71
N LEU A 42 9.83 15.15 1.66
CA LEU A 42 9.54 15.87 0.42
C LEU A 42 10.69 16.77 -0.03
N THR A 43 11.71 16.97 0.80
CA THR A 43 12.83 17.87 0.51
C THR A 43 13.58 17.43 -0.74
N GLY A 44 13.54 18.24 -1.80
CA GLY A 44 14.19 17.92 -3.08
C GLY A 44 13.32 17.14 -4.07
N LEU A 45 12.06 16.84 -3.75
CA LEU A 45 11.06 16.43 -4.74
C LEU A 45 10.36 17.67 -5.32
N PRO A 46 9.90 17.62 -6.58
CA PRO A 46 9.08 18.67 -7.13
C PRO A 46 7.74 18.76 -6.40
N ASP A 47 7.22 19.98 -6.31
CA ASP A 47 5.84 20.22 -5.92
C ASP A 47 4.90 19.70 -7.00
N THR A 48 3.76 19.17 -6.58
CA THR A 48 2.71 18.65 -7.45
C THR A 48 1.49 19.55 -7.43
N THR A 49 0.87 19.74 -8.59
CA THR A 49 -0.44 20.39 -8.71
C THR A 49 -1.55 19.36 -8.61
N PRO A 50 -2.78 19.73 -8.18
CA PRO A 50 -3.91 18.82 -8.20
C PRO A 50 -4.20 18.21 -9.58
N GLN A 51 -3.91 18.95 -10.66
CA GLN A 51 -4.07 18.45 -12.02
C GLN A 51 -3.08 17.33 -12.36
N GLN A 52 -1.82 17.46 -11.92
CA GLN A 52 -0.80 16.42 -12.09
C GLN A 52 -1.15 15.17 -11.27
N GLU A 53 -1.59 15.35 -10.04
CA GLU A 53 -2.02 14.25 -9.17
C GLU A 53 -3.21 13.49 -9.76
N ALA A 54 -4.22 14.21 -10.25
CA ALA A 54 -5.35 13.59 -10.94
C ALA A 54 -4.94 12.86 -12.23
N ALA A 55 -4.01 13.43 -13.02
CA ALA A 55 -3.49 12.79 -14.22
C ALA A 55 -2.71 11.51 -13.89
N PHE A 56 -1.91 11.53 -12.83
CA PHE A 56 -1.21 10.36 -12.33
C PHE A 56 -2.18 9.25 -11.92
N VAL A 57 -3.20 9.57 -11.12
CA VAL A 57 -4.22 8.59 -10.70
C VAL A 57 -4.97 8.02 -11.90
N ALA A 58 -5.34 8.86 -12.88
CA ALA A 58 -5.97 8.41 -14.11
C ALA A 58 -5.05 7.48 -14.94
N ALA A 59 -3.75 7.76 -14.97
CA ALA A 59 -2.76 6.90 -15.61
C ALA A 59 -2.66 5.52 -14.91
N LEU A 60 -2.58 5.48 -13.58
CA LEU A 60 -2.61 4.24 -12.81
C LEU A 60 -3.85 3.40 -13.11
N ASP A 61 -5.01 4.06 -13.11
CA ASP A 61 -6.31 3.46 -13.42
C ASP A 61 -6.39 2.86 -14.84
N SER A 62 -5.65 3.43 -15.80
CA SER A 62 -5.56 2.92 -17.17
C SER A 62 -4.64 1.70 -17.30
N ILE A 63 -3.65 1.57 -16.41
CA ILE A 63 -2.76 0.42 -16.33
C ILE A 63 -3.51 -0.75 -15.71
N ASP A 64 -4.05 -0.53 -14.51
CA ASP A 64 -4.90 -1.46 -13.76
C ASP A 64 -5.61 -0.70 -12.63
N LYS A 65 -6.94 -0.74 -12.64
CA LYS A 65 -7.82 -0.09 -11.63
C LYS A 65 -7.52 -0.53 -10.19
N ASP A 66 -6.92 -1.70 -10.03
CA ASP A 66 -6.54 -2.22 -8.72
C ASP A 66 -5.30 -1.53 -8.12
N ILE A 67 -4.52 -0.78 -8.91
CA ILE A 67 -3.29 -0.08 -8.45
C ILE A 67 -3.61 1.10 -7.54
N ALA A 68 -4.50 1.99 -7.97
CA ALA A 68 -4.95 3.12 -7.15
C ALA A 68 -5.94 2.68 -6.06
N HIS A 69 -6.60 1.53 -6.26
CA HIS A 69 -7.51 0.90 -5.31
C HIS A 69 -8.66 1.82 -4.83
N GLY A 70 -9.07 2.77 -5.69
CA GLY A 70 -10.10 3.76 -5.38
C GLY A 70 -9.68 4.82 -4.35
N ASP A 71 -8.40 4.86 -3.96
CA ASP A 71 -7.85 5.80 -2.98
C ASP A 71 -6.79 6.68 -3.65
N ALA A 72 -7.25 7.81 -4.21
CA ALA A 72 -6.42 8.73 -4.97
C ALA A 72 -5.28 9.34 -4.14
N ASP A 73 -5.59 9.78 -2.92
CA ASP A 73 -4.61 10.44 -2.04
C ASP A 73 -3.48 9.47 -1.65
N LYS A 74 -3.84 8.22 -1.32
CA LYS A 74 -2.87 7.17 -1.04
C LYS A 74 -2.04 6.81 -2.27
N ALA A 75 -2.66 6.74 -3.44
CA ALA A 75 -1.96 6.49 -4.69
C ALA A 75 -0.93 7.59 -4.99
N VAL A 76 -1.32 8.86 -4.83
CA VAL A 76 -0.43 10.02 -4.98
C VAL A 76 0.72 9.96 -3.96
N GLY A 77 0.44 9.69 -2.68
CA GLY A 77 1.49 9.55 -1.66
C GLY A 77 2.52 8.46 -2.02
N ARG A 78 2.06 7.30 -2.51
CA ARG A 78 2.93 6.24 -3.06
C ARG A 78 3.71 6.72 -4.29
N GLY A 79 3.06 7.45 -5.20
CA GLY A 79 3.70 8.03 -6.39
C GLY A 79 4.81 9.01 -6.05
N ARG A 80 4.60 9.89 -5.07
CA ARG A 80 5.63 10.82 -4.59
C ARG A 80 6.79 10.07 -3.93
N ASN A 81 6.50 9.03 -3.14
CA ASN A 81 7.55 8.15 -2.61
C ASN A 81 8.33 7.42 -3.72
N GLN A 82 7.66 7.07 -4.81
CA GLN A 82 8.33 6.53 -6.00
C GLN A 82 9.21 7.58 -6.70
N CYS A 83 8.78 8.84 -6.77
CA CYS A 83 9.63 9.93 -7.29
C CYS A 83 10.91 10.13 -6.49
N ARG A 84 10.90 9.90 -5.16
CA ARG A 84 12.12 9.84 -4.35
C ARG A 84 13.04 8.72 -4.80
N THR A 85 12.48 7.53 -5.03
CA THR A 85 13.25 6.39 -5.55
C THR A 85 13.91 6.73 -6.89
N ILE A 86 13.17 7.35 -7.81
CA ILE A 86 13.71 7.76 -9.11
C ILE A 86 14.84 8.78 -8.95
N HIS A 87 14.65 9.78 -8.08
CA HIS A 87 15.66 10.79 -7.77
C HIS A 87 16.95 10.21 -7.15
N ASP A 88 16.82 9.28 -6.19
CA ASP A 88 17.97 8.76 -5.44
C ASP A 88 18.74 7.69 -6.22
N TRP A 89 18.10 7.04 -7.20
CA TRP A 89 18.68 5.98 -8.03
C TRP A 89 18.41 6.21 -9.52
N PRO A 90 18.89 7.33 -10.12
CA PRO A 90 18.52 7.72 -11.48
C PRO A 90 18.99 6.73 -12.56
N ASP A 91 20.10 6.03 -12.31
CA ASP A 91 20.72 5.09 -13.26
C ASP A 91 20.41 3.61 -12.95
N ASP A 92 19.60 3.31 -11.91
CA ASP A 92 19.26 1.95 -11.50
C ASP A 92 17.77 1.65 -11.72
N GLU A 93 17.43 1.43 -12.99
CA GLU A 93 16.06 1.11 -13.42
C GLU A 93 15.52 -0.14 -12.72
N ALA A 94 16.37 -1.16 -12.49
CA ALA A 94 15.98 -2.38 -11.80
C ALA A 94 15.53 -2.09 -10.36
N LYS A 95 16.26 -1.22 -9.64
CA LYS A 95 15.86 -0.75 -8.32
C LYS A 95 14.55 0.02 -8.36
N GLN A 96 14.38 0.92 -9.33
CA GLN A 96 13.13 1.68 -9.46
C GLN A 96 11.93 0.76 -9.69
N ILE A 97 12.08 -0.25 -10.54
CA ILE A 97 11.05 -1.25 -10.85
C ILE A 97 10.73 -2.08 -9.60
N ASP A 98 11.74 -2.62 -8.91
CA ASP A 98 11.55 -3.41 -7.68
C ASP A 98 10.78 -2.60 -6.61
N GLN A 99 11.17 -1.34 -6.41
CA GLN A 99 10.51 -0.48 -5.44
C GLN A 99 9.06 -0.14 -5.83
N ALA A 100 8.79 0.11 -7.12
CA ALA A 100 7.42 0.31 -7.57
C ALA A 100 6.58 -0.98 -7.43
N ALA A 101 7.17 -2.14 -7.71
CA ALA A 101 6.49 -3.42 -7.60
C ALA A 101 6.04 -3.71 -6.15
N GLN A 102 6.88 -3.42 -5.16
CA GLN A 102 6.58 -3.60 -3.74
C GLN A 102 5.64 -2.52 -3.17
N ARG A 103 5.74 -1.29 -3.68
CA ARG A 103 4.97 -0.14 -3.15
C ARG A 103 3.51 -0.13 -3.61
N PHE A 104 3.24 -0.64 -4.79
CA PHE A 104 1.90 -0.62 -5.41
C PHE A 104 1.17 -1.96 -5.32
N THR A 105 1.43 -2.74 -4.27
CA THR A 105 0.68 -3.96 -3.94
C THR A 105 -0.78 -3.68 -3.58
N SER A 106 -1.57 -4.75 -3.65
CA SER A 106 -3.01 -4.75 -3.36
C SER A 106 -3.42 -6.12 -2.80
N PRO A 107 -4.66 -6.29 -2.32
CA PRO A 107 -5.16 -7.61 -1.93
C PRO A 107 -5.08 -8.68 -3.05
N LYS A 108 -5.13 -8.28 -4.32
CA LYS A 108 -4.97 -9.20 -5.48
C LYS A 108 -3.52 -9.45 -5.84
N HIS A 109 -2.62 -8.54 -5.46
CA HIS A 109 -1.18 -8.60 -5.68
C HIS A 109 -0.45 -8.33 -4.37
N PRO A 110 -0.54 -9.25 -3.38
CA PRO A 110 -0.10 -8.99 -2.01
C PRO A 110 1.42 -8.92 -1.87
N ASP A 111 2.16 -9.69 -2.67
CA ASP A 111 3.62 -9.77 -2.56
C ASP A 111 4.31 -8.68 -3.38
N ALA A 112 3.96 -8.55 -4.66
CA ALA A 112 4.49 -7.55 -5.58
C ALA A 112 3.62 -7.45 -6.84
N ARG A 113 3.72 -6.30 -7.55
CA ARG A 113 3.26 -6.19 -8.94
C ARG A 113 4.22 -6.91 -9.88
N ALA A 114 3.71 -7.31 -11.04
CA ALA A 114 4.57 -7.78 -12.13
C ALA A 114 5.54 -6.65 -12.57
N PRO A 115 6.79 -6.96 -12.95
CA PRO A 115 7.77 -5.95 -13.37
C PRO A 115 7.24 -5.03 -14.48
N GLU A 116 6.53 -5.57 -15.46
CA GLU A 116 5.99 -4.80 -16.59
C GLU A 116 4.89 -3.79 -16.15
N THR A 117 4.19 -4.09 -15.05
CA THR A 117 3.25 -3.15 -14.44
C THR A 117 3.99 -2.08 -13.65
N ALA A 118 5.03 -2.47 -12.91
CA ALA A 118 5.86 -1.55 -12.13
C ALA A 118 6.61 -0.54 -13.02
N GLU A 119 7.12 -0.97 -14.18
CA GLU A 119 7.70 -0.09 -15.20
C GLU A 119 6.70 0.98 -15.67
N LYS A 120 5.46 0.59 -15.96
CA LYS A 120 4.41 1.55 -16.36
C LYS A 120 4.05 2.52 -15.24
N ILE A 121 4.09 2.07 -13.98
CA ILE A 121 3.89 2.94 -12.82
C ILE A 121 5.03 3.97 -12.72
N ASN A 122 6.28 3.56 -12.89
CA ASN A 122 7.42 4.48 -12.92
C ASN A 122 7.27 5.51 -14.04
N ALA A 123 6.91 5.08 -15.24
CA ALA A 123 6.65 5.98 -16.36
C ALA A 123 5.52 6.99 -16.06
N ALA A 124 4.45 6.56 -15.40
CA ALA A 124 3.36 7.45 -14.99
C ALA A 124 3.79 8.46 -13.92
N ALA A 125 4.57 8.03 -12.93
CA ALA A 125 5.11 8.91 -11.89
C ALA A 125 6.04 9.96 -12.51
N HIS A 126 6.93 9.53 -13.39
CA HIS A 126 7.86 10.39 -14.13
C HIS A 126 7.10 11.41 -14.99
N ALA A 127 6.11 10.97 -15.78
CA ALA A 127 5.35 11.84 -16.68
C ALA A 127 4.50 12.90 -15.96
N HIS A 128 3.97 12.59 -14.78
CA HIS A 128 2.96 13.43 -14.13
C HIS A 128 3.43 14.08 -12.83
N LEU A 129 4.12 13.35 -11.96
CA LEU A 129 4.52 13.83 -10.63
C LEU A 129 5.93 14.39 -10.60
N CYS A 130 6.88 13.77 -11.30
CA CYS A 130 8.29 14.17 -11.29
C CYS A 130 8.97 14.20 -12.67
N PRO A 131 8.49 15.07 -13.61
CA PRO A 131 8.99 15.12 -14.99
C PRO A 131 10.41 15.72 -15.15
N ALA A 132 11.02 16.17 -14.06
CA ALA A 132 12.34 16.77 -14.06
C ALA A 132 13.46 15.79 -13.64
N PHE A 133 13.10 14.59 -13.20
CA PHE A 133 14.05 13.52 -12.87
C PHE A 133 14.24 12.59 -14.05
#